data_AF-A0A1H6JB04-F1
#
_entry.id   AF-A0A1H6JB04-F1
#
_cell.length_a   1.000
_cell.length_b   1.000
_cell.length_c   1.000
_cell.angle_alpha   90.00
_cell.angle_beta   90.00
_cell.angle_gamma   90.00
#
_symmetry.space_group_name_H-M   'P 1'
#
loop_
_entity.id
_entity.type
_entity.pdbx_description
1 polymer ?
#
loop_
_entity_poly.entity_id
_entity_poly.type
_entity_poly.pdbx_seq_one_letter_code
_entity_poly.pdbx_strand_id
1 'polypeptide(L)'
;MTEKKFKALKYYVIAVTVFFVAGHLLWEHLNGGVISHNLLHRSDYPAISNWWGLLILPFLAWLSTVRIEKRAALQSGDAPVRAKILRVVLIGFFGMLVLSLVQSLSFSVGYENVAIYLSLGLVVVGLFLPIYRAECLFGYVFGSIVFTGAIIPLIGILVIAGISWFSHVCIKPLVFRVIRAQPQ
;
A
#
# COMPACT_ATOMS: atom_id res chain seq x y z
N MET A 1 2.89 22.17 11.01
CA MET A 1 1.57 21.57 11.35
C MET A 1 1.62 21.11 12.81
N THR A 2 0.82 21.72 13.67
CA THR A 2 0.81 21.41 15.11
C THR A 2 0.38 19.96 15.36
N GLU A 3 0.81 19.37 16.48
CA GLU A 3 0.48 17.99 16.88
C GLU A 3 -1.04 17.71 16.80
N LYS A 4 -1.85 18.67 17.26
CA LYS A 4 -3.31 18.65 17.16
C LYS A 4 -3.83 18.48 15.73
N LYS A 5 -3.21 19.17 14.76
CA LYS A 5 -3.59 19.04 13.33
C LYS A 5 -3.26 17.64 12.81
N PHE A 6 -2.13 17.03 13.25
CA PHE A 6 -1.74 15.70 12.77
C PHE A 6 -2.67 14.61 13.31
N LYS A 7 -3.02 14.71 14.58
CA LYS A 7 -4.03 13.84 15.21
C LYS A 7 -5.39 13.95 14.49
N ALA A 8 -5.83 15.16 14.14
CA ALA A 8 -7.05 15.36 13.36
C ALA A 8 -6.97 14.71 11.98
N LEU A 9 -5.87 14.90 11.25
CA LEU A 9 -5.65 14.29 9.94
C LEU A 9 -5.67 12.76 10.02
N LYS A 10 -5.03 12.18 11.03
CA LYS A 10 -5.02 10.73 11.27
C LYS A 10 -6.44 10.17 11.39
N TYR A 11 -7.27 10.77 12.24
CA TYR A 11 -8.66 10.33 12.39
C TYR A 11 -9.48 10.57 11.12
N TYR A 12 -9.24 11.66 10.40
CA TYR A 12 -9.90 11.92 9.13
C TYR A 12 -9.60 10.84 8.09
N VAL A 13 -8.33 10.46 7.91
CA VAL A 13 -7.94 9.39 6.96
C VAL A 13 -8.58 8.06 7.33
N ILE A 14 -8.57 7.68 8.62
CA ILE A 14 -9.20 6.45 9.08
C ILE A 14 -10.72 6.50 8.87
N ALA A 15 -11.38 7.60 9.23
CA ALA A 15 -12.82 7.75 9.09
C ALA A 15 -13.25 7.66 7.62
N VAL A 16 -12.59 8.40 6.72
CA VAL A 16 -12.84 8.33 5.27
C VAL A 16 -12.66 6.91 4.74
N THR A 17 -11.62 6.22 5.19
CA THR A 17 -11.36 4.82 4.81
C THR A 17 -12.50 3.90 5.28
N VAL A 18 -12.93 4.02 6.52
CA VAL A 18 -14.05 3.23 7.08
C VAL A 18 -15.33 3.51 6.31
N PHE A 19 -15.69 4.78 6.09
CA PHE A 19 -16.91 5.14 5.38
C PHE A 19 -16.91 4.63 3.95
N PHE A 20 -15.77 4.74 3.24
CA PHE A 20 -15.65 4.22 1.88
C PHE A 20 -15.85 2.70 1.83
N VAL A 21 -15.16 1.95 2.69
CA VAL A 21 -15.26 0.49 2.70
C VAL A 21 -16.63 0.01 3.16
N ALA A 22 -17.20 0.63 4.20
CA ALA A 22 -18.54 0.32 4.66
C ALA A 22 -19.59 0.60 3.57
N GLY A 23 -19.47 1.74 2.87
CA GLY A 23 -20.35 2.08 1.75
C GLY A 23 -20.23 1.08 0.60
N HIS A 24 -19.01 0.68 0.25
CA HIS A 24 -18.76 -0.34 -0.77
C HIS A 24 -19.37 -1.70 -0.40
N LEU A 25 -19.14 -2.19 0.82
CA LEU A 25 -19.68 -3.47 1.27
C LEU A 25 -21.20 -3.43 1.45
N LEU A 26 -21.75 -2.30 1.88
CA LEU A 26 -23.20 -2.11 1.93
C LEU A 26 -23.79 -2.20 0.53
N TRP A 27 -23.15 -1.57 -0.46
CA TRP A 27 -23.55 -1.70 -1.85
C TRP A 27 -23.51 -3.15 -2.33
N GLU A 28 -22.43 -3.90 -2.08
CA GLU A 28 -22.37 -5.34 -2.41
C GLU A 28 -23.50 -6.11 -1.72
N HIS A 29 -23.70 -5.89 -0.43
CA HIS A 29 -24.72 -6.57 0.35
C HIS A 29 -26.13 -6.35 -0.20
N LEU A 30 -26.45 -5.13 -0.62
CA LEU A 30 -27.74 -4.78 -1.22
C LEU A 30 -27.91 -5.29 -2.66
N ASN A 31 -26.82 -5.58 -3.39
CA ASN A 31 -26.83 -5.99 -4.80
C ASN A 31 -26.52 -7.48 -5.03
N GLY A 32 -26.76 -8.33 -4.02
CA GLY A 32 -26.59 -9.78 -4.17
C GLY A 32 -25.66 -10.43 -3.15
N GLY A 33 -25.18 -9.67 -2.16
CA GLY A 33 -24.35 -10.17 -1.07
C GLY A 33 -22.88 -9.78 -1.21
N VAL A 34 -22.14 -9.88 -0.10
CA VAL A 34 -20.71 -9.52 -0.07
C VAL A 34 -19.90 -10.55 -0.85
N ILE A 35 -19.10 -10.06 -1.80
CA ILE A 35 -18.36 -10.91 -2.73
C ILE A 35 -17.22 -11.64 -2.00
N SER A 36 -16.97 -12.87 -2.42
CA SER A 36 -15.79 -13.64 -2.01
C SER A 36 -14.98 -14.07 -3.22
N HIS A 37 -13.68 -13.84 -3.17
CA HIS A 37 -12.76 -14.19 -4.25
C HIS A 37 -11.95 -15.42 -3.86
N ASN A 38 -11.90 -16.42 -4.73
CA ASN A 38 -11.00 -17.55 -4.54
C ASN A 38 -9.56 -17.14 -4.82
N LEU A 39 -8.64 -17.63 -3.99
CA LEU A 39 -7.22 -17.36 -4.17
C LEU A 39 -6.75 -17.84 -5.56
N LEU A 40 -5.96 -17.03 -6.26
CA LEU A 40 -5.42 -17.34 -7.59
C LEU A 40 -6.49 -17.72 -8.64
N HIS A 41 -7.74 -17.26 -8.46
CA HIS A 41 -8.86 -17.57 -9.34
C HIS A 41 -9.14 -19.08 -9.49
N ARG A 42 -8.77 -19.86 -8.47
CA ARG A 42 -8.92 -21.32 -8.43
C ARG A 42 -10.03 -21.73 -7.49
N SER A 43 -11.07 -22.38 -7.99
CA SER A 43 -12.26 -22.76 -7.20
C SER A 43 -11.97 -23.79 -6.11
N ASP A 44 -10.87 -24.53 -6.22
CA ASP A 44 -10.36 -25.48 -5.23
C ASP A 44 -9.61 -24.80 -4.07
N TYR A 45 -9.34 -23.49 -4.15
CA TYR A 45 -8.67 -22.73 -3.09
C TYR A 45 -9.66 -21.95 -2.20
N PRO A 46 -9.26 -21.57 -0.97
CA PRO A 46 -10.13 -20.85 -0.06
C PRO A 46 -10.73 -19.57 -0.67
N ALA A 47 -12.05 -19.44 -0.54
CA ALA A 47 -12.78 -18.22 -0.84
C ALA A 47 -12.53 -17.17 0.26
N ILE A 48 -12.14 -15.98 -0.15
CA ILE A 48 -11.81 -14.89 0.77
C ILE A 48 -12.81 -13.76 0.57
N SER A 49 -13.57 -13.45 1.63
CA SER A 49 -14.63 -12.43 1.59
C SER A 49 -14.10 -11.00 1.66
N ASN A 50 -14.78 -10.08 0.96
CA ASN A 50 -14.49 -8.64 1.02
C ASN A 50 -14.75 -8.01 2.40
N TRP A 51 -15.46 -8.70 3.30
CA TRP A 51 -15.64 -8.27 4.70
C TRP A 51 -14.34 -7.91 5.43
N TRP A 52 -13.25 -8.60 5.10
CA TRP A 52 -11.94 -8.32 5.67
C TRP A 52 -11.43 -6.90 5.38
N GLY A 53 -11.98 -6.24 4.34
CA GLY A 53 -11.70 -4.85 4.05
C GLY A 53 -11.98 -3.90 5.22
N LEU A 54 -13.03 -4.16 6.01
CA LEU A 54 -13.39 -3.32 7.17
C LEU A 54 -12.34 -3.36 8.28
N LEU A 55 -11.55 -4.43 8.36
CA LEU A 55 -10.46 -4.54 9.31
C LEU A 55 -9.15 -4.04 8.71
N ILE A 56 -8.83 -4.51 7.51
CA ILE A 56 -7.51 -4.33 6.89
C ILE A 56 -7.27 -2.88 6.51
N LEU A 57 -8.22 -2.21 5.84
CA LEU A 57 -7.99 -0.87 5.33
C LEU A 57 -7.88 0.18 6.45
N PRO A 58 -8.75 0.19 7.48
CA PRO A 58 -8.57 1.09 8.62
C PRO A 58 -7.27 0.83 9.38
N PHE A 59 -6.85 -0.44 9.50
CA PHE A 59 -5.56 -0.78 10.09
C PHE A 59 -4.39 -0.23 9.27
N LEU A 60 -4.39 -0.38 7.94
CA LEU A 60 -3.35 0.17 7.07
C LEU A 60 -3.33 1.70 7.08
N ALA A 61 -4.50 2.35 7.10
CA ALA A 61 -4.62 3.80 7.27
C ALA A 61 -3.99 4.28 8.60
N TRP A 62 -4.31 3.60 9.70
CA TRP A 62 -3.72 3.88 11.02
C TRP A 62 -2.22 3.63 11.03
N LEU A 63 -1.75 2.50 10.52
CA LEU A 63 -0.34 2.15 10.47
C LEU A 63 0.45 3.18 9.64
N SER A 64 -0.08 3.56 8.47
CA SER A 64 0.51 4.56 7.60
C SER A 64 0.68 5.89 8.33
N THR A 65 -0.39 6.42 8.94
CA THR A 65 -0.36 7.71 9.64
C THR A 65 0.63 7.70 10.82
N VAL A 66 0.66 6.64 11.64
CA VAL A 66 1.61 6.50 12.76
C VAL A 66 3.07 6.46 12.26
N ARG A 67 3.35 5.73 11.18
CA ARG A 67 4.70 5.65 10.61
C ARG A 67 5.14 6.97 9.99
N ILE A 68 4.23 7.70 9.35
CA ILE A 68 4.48 9.05 8.80
C ILE A 68 4.80 10.02 9.94
N GLU A 69 4.02 9.98 11.03
CA GLU A 69 4.23 10.82 12.22
C GLU A 69 5.62 10.64 12.80
N LYS A 70 6.01 9.38 13.03
CA LYS A 70 7.32 9.03 13.59
C LYS A 70 8.47 9.51 12.70
N ARG A 71 8.34 9.36 11.37
CA ARG A 71 9.36 9.87 10.42
C ARG A 71 9.44 11.39 10.43
N ALA A 72 8.31 12.08 10.49
CA ALA A 72 8.28 13.53 10.56
C ALA A 72 8.88 14.06 11.89
N ALA A 73 8.64 13.36 13.01
CA ALA A 73 9.16 13.73 14.32
C ALA A 73 10.70 13.51 14.44
N LEU A 74 11.26 12.50 13.77
CA LEU A 74 12.70 12.23 13.81
C LEU A 74 13.55 13.22 12.99
N GLN A 75 12.94 13.96 12.05
CA GLN A 75 13.62 14.91 11.18
C GLN A 75 13.33 16.37 11.56
N SER A 76 12.97 16.60 12.84
CA SER A 76 12.36 17.85 13.31
C SER A 76 13.35 19.00 13.45
N GLY A 77 13.06 20.08 12.71
CA GLY A 77 13.57 21.45 12.89
C GLY A 77 12.94 22.39 11.85
N ASP A 78 12.97 21.99 10.57
CA ASP A 78 12.67 22.89 9.46
C ASP A 78 11.35 22.58 8.72
N ALA A 79 10.52 23.61 8.55
CA ALA A 79 9.31 23.57 7.73
C ALA A 79 9.49 22.98 6.31
N PRO A 80 10.56 23.30 5.53
CA PRO A 80 10.78 22.71 4.21
C PRO A 80 10.99 21.20 4.22
N VAL A 81 11.67 20.65 5.24
CA VAL A 81 11.92 19.20 5.35
C VAL A 81 10.60 18.45 5.51
N ARG A 82 9.69 18.98 6.32
CA ARG A 82 8.37 18.38 6.52
C ARG A 82 7.50 18.39 5.27
N ALA A 83 7.51 19.47 4.50
CA ALA A 83 6.77 19.56 3.24
C ALA A 83 7.26 18.51 2.23
N LYS A 84 8.59 18.28 2.19
CA LYS A 84 9.19 17.22 1.36
C LYS A 84 8.73 15.83 1.78
N ILE A 85 8.68 15.53 3.07
CA ILE A 85 8.19 14.23 3.58
C ILE A 85 6.73 14.01 3.14
N LEU A 86 5.86 15.00 3.33
CA LEU A 86 4.45 14.89 2.93
C LEU A 86 4.30 14.68 1.42
N ARG A 87 5.08 15.39 0.60
CA ARG A 87 5.05 15.20 -0.86
C ARG A 87 5.44 13.76 -1.24
N VAL A 88 6.50 13.22 -0.64
CA VAL A 88 6.93 11.83 -0.90
C VAL A 88 5.86 10.82 -0.46
N VAL A 89 5.21 11.06 0.68
CA VAL A 89 4.10 10.22 1.17
C VAL A 89 2.93 10.22 0.18
N LEU A 90 2.52 11.40 -0.30
CA LEU A 90 1.42 11.53 -1.25
C LEU A 90 1.75 10.86 -2.59
N ILE A 91 2.96 11.06 -3.11
CA ILE A 91 3.41 10.39 -4.34
C ILE A 91 3.40 8.87 -4.17
N GLY A 92 3.89 8.36 -3.03
CA GLY A 92 3.89 6.93 -2.74
C GLY A 92 2.47 6.35 -2.64
N PHE A 93 1.59 7.00 -1.88
CA PHE A 93 0.20 6.57 -1.74
C PHE A 93 -0.56 6.60 -3.07
N PHE A 94 -0.58 7.75 -3.76
CA PHE A 94 -1.34 7.91 -5.00
C PHE A 94 -0.74 7.13 -6.17
N GLY A 95 0.59 7.03 -6.25
CA GLY A 95 1.25 6.22 -7.26
C GLY A 95 0.85 4.75 -7.14
N MET A 96 0.85 4.20 -5.93
CA MET A 96 0.45 2.82 -5.68
C MET A 96 -1.06 2.60 -5.83
N LEU A 97 -1.88 3.58 -5.46
CA LEU A 97 -3.32 3.55 -5.68
C LEU A 97 -3.66 3.47 -7.16
N VAL A 98 -3.10 4.36 -7.98
CA VAL A 98 -3.32 4.35 -9.43
C VAL A 98 -2.81 3.05 -10.05
N LEU A 99 -1.61 2.61 -9.65
CA LEU A 99 -1.06 1.34 -10.14
C LEU A 99 -1.98 0.16 -9.83
N SER A 100 -2.45 0.03 -8.58
CA SER A 100 -3.35 -1.06 -8.19
C SER A 100 -4.70 -1.01 -8.89
N LEU A 101 -5.25 0.19 -9.12
CA LEU A 101 -6.49 0.37 -9.87
C LEU A 101 -6.34 -0.11 -11.30
N VAL A 102 -5.29 0.36 -11.99
CA VAL A 102 -5.00 -0.05 -13.37
C VAL A 102 -4.75 -1.55 -13.43
N GLN A 103 -3.94 -2.10 -12.53
CA GLN A 103 -3.65 -3.52 -12.47
C GLN A 103 -4.92 -4.37 -12.25
N SER A 104 -5.76 -4.00 -11.30
CA SER A 104 -6.99 -4.74 -10.98
C SER A 104 -8.03 -4.63 -12.09
N LEU A 105 -8.15 -3.45 -12.70
CA LEU A 105 -9.03 -3.22 -13.84
C LEU A 105 -8.57 -4.05 -15.04
N SER A 106 -7.28 -4.02 -15.40
CA SER A 106 -6.71 -4.82 -16.48
C SER A 106 -7.00 -6.30 -16.30
N PHE A 107 -6.83 -6.84 -15.09
CA PHE A 107 -7.19 -8.22 -14.78
C PHE A 107 -8.68 -8.48 -14.98
N SER A 108 -9.54 -7.59 -14.47
CA SER A 108 -11.01 -7.76 -14.51
C SER A 108 -11.59 -7.73 -15.93
N VAL A 109 -10.95 -7.03 -16.87
CA VAL A 109 -11.37 -6.97 -18.28
C VAL A 109 -10.69 -8.03 -19.17
N GLY A 110 -9.92 -8.96 -18.59
CA GLY A 110 -9.28 -10.07 -19.32
C GLY A 110 -7.86 -9.79 -19.85
N TYR A 111 -7.26 -8.63 -19.53
CA TYR A 111 -5.87 -8.32 -19.86
C TYR A 111 -4.91 -8.80 -18.76
N GLU A 112 -4.96 -10.08 -18.42
CA GLU A 112 -4.17 -10.68 -17.33
C GLU A 112 -2.65 -10.47 -17.50
N ASN A 113 -2.15 -10.56 -18.73
CA ASN A 113 -0.73 -10.33 -19.04
C ASN A 113 -0.28 -8.93 -18.64
N VAL A 114 -1.14 -7.91 -18.81
CA VAL A 114 -0.82 -6.53 -18.39
C VAL A 114 -0.70 -6.46 -16.87
N ALA A 115 -1.61 -7.09 -16.14
CA ALA A 115 -1.56 -7.15 -14.68
C ALA A 115 -0.28 -7.86 -14.17
N ILE A 116 0.14 -8.93 -14.85
CA ILE A 116 1.39 -9.64 -14.57
C ILE A 116 2.60 -8.72 -14.83
N TYR A 117 2.66 -8.05 -15.98
CA TYR A 117 3.78 -7.15 -16.30
C TYR A 117 3.87 -5.97 -15.33
N LEU A 118 2.74 -5.41 -14.89
CA LEU A 118 2.72 -4.38 -13.85
C LEU A 118 3.27 -4.91 -12.52
N SER A 119 2.92 -6.15 -12.14
CA SER A 119 3.44 -6.79 -10.94
C SER A 119 4.96 -7.04 -11.02
N LEU A 120 5.45 -7.52 -12.16
CA LEU A 120 6.89 -7.71 -12.41
C LEU A 120 7.65 -6.39 -12.42
N GLY A 121 7.11 -5.38 -13.10
CA GLY A 121 7.66 -4.02 -13.08
C GLY A 121 7.73 -3.46 -11.66
N LEU A 122 6.72 -3.72 -10.83
CA LEU A 122 6.69 -3.30 -9.44
C LEU A 122 7.78 -3.98 -8.59
N VAL A 123 8.12 -5.25 -8.86
CA VAL A 123 9.27 -5.91 -8.23
C VAL A 123 10.57 -5.17 -8.56
N VAL A 124 10.80 -4.85 -9.84
CA VAL A 124 11.99 -4.11 -10.28
C VAL A 124 12.05 -2.73 -9.63
N VAL A 125 10.95 -1.98 -9.65
CA VAL A 125 10.84 -0.68 -8.98
C VAL A 125 11.09 -0.82 -7.47
N GLY A 126 10.61 -1.89 -6.85
CA GLY A 126 10.80 -2.20 -5.43
C GLY A 126 12.26 -2.37 -5.00
N LEU A 127 13.13 -2.81 -5.92
CA LEU A 127 14.57 -2.88 -5.66
C LEU A 127 15.19 -1.50 -5.42
N PHE A 128 14.65 -0.45 -6.06
CA PHE A 128 15.20 0.90 -6.04
C PHE A 128 14.42 1.85 -5.11
N LEU A 129 13.10 1.72 -5.06
CA LEU A 129 12.19 2.55 -4.27
C LEU A 129 11.69 1.81 -3.03
N PRO A 130 11.46 2.50 -1.90
CA PRO A 130 11.03 1.88 -0.65
C PRO A 130 9.52 1.59 -0.66
N ILE A 131 9.09 0.61 -1.45
CA ILE A 131 7.68 0.20 -1.58
C ILE A 131 7.15 -0.40 -0.28
N TYR A 132 8.03 -0.93 0.58
CA TYR A 132 7.68 -1.45 1.91
C TYR A 132 7.11 -0.41 2.89
N ARG A 133 7.05 0.87 2.50
CA ARG A 133 6.47 1.93 3.32
C ARG A 133 4.96 1.77 3.44
N ALA A 134 4.44 1.95 4.64
CA ALA A 134 3.03 1.72 4.95
C ALA A 134 2.05 2.55 4.09
N GLU A 135 2.39 3.77 3.67
CA GLU A 135 1.58 4.55 2.72
C GLU A 135 1.45 3.89 1.33
N CYS A 136 2.47 3.18 0.87
CA CYS A 136 2.47 2.48 -0.41
C CYS A 136 1.58 1.22 -0.34
N LEU A 137 1.72 0.45 0.75
CA LEU A 137 0.87 -0.72 1.02
C LEU A 137 -0.59 -0.29 1.14
N PHE A 138 -0.86 0.78 1.88
CA PHE A 138 -2.21 1.32 2.03
C PHE A 138 -2.79 1.76 0.69
N GLY A 139 -2.05 2.55 -0.11
CA GLY A 139 -2.50 2.99 -1.43
C GLY A 139 -2.83 1.82 -2.36
N TYR A 140 -1.97 0.81 -2.41
CA TYR A 140 -2.16 -0.36 -3.26
C TYR A 140 -3.40 -1.18 -2.89
N VAL A 141 -3.59 -1.48 -1.59
CA VAL A 141 -4.75 -2.28 -1.14
C VAL A 141 -6.05 -1.46 -1.25
N PHE A 142 -5.97 -0.15 -1.05
CA PHE A 142 -7.13 0.74 -1.18
C PHE A 142 -7.60 0.85 -2.63
N GLY A 143 -6.69 0.90 -3.61
CA GLY A 143 -7.08 0.98 -5.01
C GLY A 143 -7.62 -0.34 -5.58
N SER A 144 -7.29 -1.49 -5.01
CA SER A 144 -7.74 -2.79 -5.52
C SER A 144 -9.08 -3.28 -4.93
N ILE A 145 -9.57 -2.66 -3.85
CA ILE A 145 -10.68 -3.17 -3.03
C ILE A 145 -11.98 -3.41 -3.79
N VAL A 146 -12.27 -2.59 -4.81
CA VAL A 146 -13.52 -2.68 -5.59
C VAL A 146 -13.51 -3.87 -6.58
N PHE A 147 -12.33 -4.40 -6.89
CA PHE A 147 -12.16 -5.41 -7.94
C PHE A 147 -11.80 -6.79 -7.38
N THR A 148 -10.84 -6.83 -6.46
CA THR A 148 -10.20 -8.08 -5.99
C THR A 148 -10.21 -8.23 -4.47
N GLY A 149 -10.88 -7.31 -3.77
CA GLY A 149 -10.92 -7.28 -2.32
C GLY A 149 -9.63 -6.75 -1.67
N ALA A 150 -9.55 -6.88 -0.35
CA ALA A 150 -8.40 -6.38 0.43
C ALA A 150 -7.26 -7.40 0.56
N ILE A 151 -7.59 -8.68 0.77
CA ILE A 151 -6.60 -9.69 1.17
C ILE A 151 -5.70 -10.11 0.03
N ILE A 152 -6.25 -10.43 -1.14
CA ILE A 152 -5.44 -10.93 -2.27
C ILE A 152 -4.38 -9.88 -2.68
N PRO A 153 -4.74 -8.59 -2.84
CA PRO A 153 -3.75 -7.56 -3.16
C PRO A 153 -2.79 -7.29 -2.00
N LEU A 154 -3.25 -7.42 -0.75
CA LEU A 154 -2.38 -7.31 0.43
C LEU A 154 -1.29 -8.40 0.43
N ILE A 155 -1.65 -9.65 0.17
CA ILE A 155 -0.66 -10.74 0.08
C ILE A 155 0.36 -10.43 -1.03
N GLY A 156 -0.12 -10.07 -2.22
CA GLY A 156 0.75 -9.72 -3.35
C GLY A 156 1.73 -8.58 -3.03
N ILE A 157 1.24 -7.48 -2.48
CA ILE A 157 2.09 -6.33 -2.15
C ILE A 157 3.03 -6.62 -0.97
N LEU A 158 2.67 -7.50 -0.04
CA LEU A 158 3.56 -7.89 1.07
C LEU A 158 4.78 -8.67 0.57
N VAL A 159 4.63 -9.52 -0.45
CA VAL A 159 5.78 -10.20 -1.08
C VAL A 159 6.72 -9.16 -1.69
N ILE A 160 6.19 -8.22 -2.47
CA ILE A 160 6.98 -7.16 -3.11
C ILE A 160 7.61 -6.23 -2.07
N ALA A 161 6.87 -5.89 -1.02
CA ALA A 161 7.37 -5.10 0.11
C ALA A 161 8.51 -5.83 0.83
N GLY A 162 8.44 -7.15 1.01
CA GLY A 162 9.51 -7.96 1.58
C GLY A 162 10.80 -7.87 0.76
N ILE A 163 10.69 -8.02 -0.57
CA ILE A 163 11.81 -7.87 -1.51
C ILE A 163 12.39 -6.45 -1.44
N SER A 164 11.52 -5.43 -1.46
CA SER A 164 11.92 -4.03 -1.37
C SER A 164 12.64 -3.71 -0.06
N TRP A 165 12.10 -4.21 1.06
CA TRP A 165 12.70 -4.05 2.38
C TRP A 165 14.08 -4.70 2.44
N PHE A 166 14.21 -5.94 1.96
CA PHE A 166 15.48 -6.65 1.90
C PHE A 166 16.54 -5.90 1.08
N SER A 167 16.16 -5.38 -0.09
CA SER A 167 17.05 -4.56 -0.92
C SER A 167 17.57 -3.31 -0.19
N HIS A 168 16.69 -2.59 0.49
CA HIS A 168 17.05 -1.32 1.12
C HIS A 168 17.74 -1.47 2.48
N VAL A 169 17.46 -2.54 3.22
CA VAL A 169 18.02 -2.77 4.56
C VAL A 169 19.27 -3.65 4.55
N CYS A 170 19.37 -4.60 3.62
CA CYS A 170 20.54 -5.49 3.55
C CYS A 170 21.52 -5.03 2.47
N ILE A 171 21.07 -4.87 1.22
CA ILE A 171 21.97 -4.69 0.08
C ILE A 171 22.63 -3.31 0.10
N LYS A 172 21.83 -2.24 0.17
CA LYS A 172 22.35 -0.86 0.13
C LYS A 172 23.42 -0.56 1.20
N PRO A 173 23.21 -0.84 2.49
CA PRO A 173 24.23 -0.55 3.49
C PRO A 173 25.47 -1.45 3.36
N LEU A 174 25.34 -2.70 2.90
CA LEU A 174 26.48 -3.56 2.62
C LEU A 174 27.33 -3.02 1.46
N VAL A 175 26.71 -2.61 0.35
CA VAL A 175 27.40 -1.98 -0.78
C VAL A 175 28.13 -0.72 -0.34
N PHE A 176 27.48 0.14 0.45
CA PHE A 176 28.13 1.33 1.00
C PHE A 176 29.32 1.00 1.92
N ARG A 177 29.25 -0.07 2.73
CA ARG A 177 30.37 -0.50 3.58
C ARG A 177 31.54 -1.04 2.76
N VAL A 178 31.28 -1.87 1.74
CA VAL A 178 32.32 -2.46 0.88
C VAL A 178 33.04 -1.38 0.06
N ILE A 179 32.29 -0.45 -0.54
CA ILE A 179 32.87 0.66 -1.30
C ILE A 179 33.74 1.56 -0.41
N ARG A 180 33.33 1.78 0.85
CA ARG A 180 34.07 2.62 1.80
C ARG A 180 35.24 1.88 2.47
N ALA A 181 35.32 0.55 2.34
CA ALA A 181 36.37 -0.29 2.90
C ALA A 181 37.53 -0.56 1.92
N GLN A 182 37.43 -0.12 0.66
CA GLN A 182 38.57 -0.09 -0.25
C GLN A 182 39.48 1.09 0.15
N PRO A 183 40.72 0.86 0.63
CA PRO A 183 41.69 1.93 0.80
C PRO A 183 42.07 2.44 -0.59
N GLN A 184 42.16 3.77 -0.74
CA GLN A 184 42.74 4.41 -1.93
C GLN A 184 44.23 4.08 -2.06
#